data_AF-A0A0U5I7Q4-F1
#
_entry.id   AF-A0A0U5I7Q4-F1
#
_cell.length_a   1.000
_cell.length_b   1.000
_cell.length_c   1.000
_cell.angle_alpha   90.00
_cell.angle_beta   90.00
_cell.angle_gamma   90.00
#
_symmetry.space_group_name_H-M   'P 1'
#
loop_
_entity.id
_entity.type
_entity.pdbx_description
1 polymer ?
#
loop_
_entity_poly.entity_id
_entity_poly.type
_entity_poly.pdbx_seq_one_letter_code
_entity_poly.pdbx_strand_id
1 'polypeptide(L)'
;MIIRSIMLATCVVLLSSPVFARQQAAGSVGELSSTPPPREHLANSRALPLSRLLGLCGEVKKLIVLERQLGERPLTQDDIHVVSNGTKCLAATASIFETIRVMAPLYQERLVCMPSGVKDQDLLEGMLKWLEDQDRQGNDAIFRLSAPQAFIAYIRKAYPCTTGE
;
A
#
# COMPACT_ATOMS: atom_id res chain seq x y z
N MET A 1 10.67 -60.69 -12.75
CA MET A 1 12.02 -61.29 -12.87
C MET A 1 12.84 -60.39 -13.80
N ILE A 2 13.94 -59.84 -13.28
CA ILE A 2 15.15 -59.32 -13.99
C ILE A 2 14.94 -58.04 -14.83
N ILE A 3 15.22 -56.82 -14.33
CA ILE A 3 16.53 -56.14 -14.07
C ILE A 3 17.26 -55.70 -15.36
N ARG A 4 17.42 -54.38 -15.52
CA ARG A 4 18.62 -53.59 -15.95
C ARG A 4 18.14 -52.17 -16.30
N SER A 5 18.35 -51.08 -15.55
CA SER A 5 19.55 -50.50 -14.90
C SER A 5 20.66 -50.07 -15.85
N ILE A 6 20.63 -48.79 -16.26
CA ILE A 6 21.76 -47.89 -16.59
C ILE A 6 21.21 -46.49 -16.24
N MET A 7 21.46 -45.77 -15.12
CA MET A 7 22.67 -45.41 -14.37
C MET A 7 23.69 -44.58 -15.17
N LEU A 8 23.55 -43.25 -15.06
CA LEU A 8 24.53 -42.17 -15.28
C LEU A 8 23.79 -40.86 -14.90
N ALA A 9 23.76 -40.34 -13.67
CA ALA A 9 24.69 -40.37 -12.53
C ALA A 9 26.08 -39.80 -12.83
N THR A 10 26.13 -38.58 -13.38
CA THR A 10 27.26 -37.63 -13.32
C THR A 10 26.64 -36.23 -13.46
N CYS A 11 26.55 -35.36 -12.46
CA CYS A 11 27.64 -34.71 -11.77
C CYS A 11 27.19 -34.24 -10.37
N VAL A 12 27.51 -35.02 -9.35
CA VAL A 12 27.68 -34.53 -7.98
C VAL A 12 28.98 -35.13 -7.49
N VAL A 13 29.70 -34.35 -6.67
CA VAL A 13 30.96 -34.64 -5.98
C VAL A 13 32.22 -34.16 -6.71
N LEU A 14 32.67 -32.97 -6.31
CA LEU A 14 33.98 -32.70 -5.73
C LEU A 14 33.81 -31.41 -4.89
N LEU A 15 33.44 -31.50 -3.60
CA LEU A 15 34.31 -31.66 -2.43
C LEU A 15 35.39 -30.55 -2.28
N SER A 16 35.27 -29.88 -1.13
CA SER A 16 36.38 -29.45 -0.25
C SER A 16 36.94 -28.01 -0.40
N SER A 17 36.63 -27.22 0.62
CA SER A 17 37.15 -25.89 0.97
C SER A 17 38.69 -25.82 1.07
N PRO A 18 39.28 -24.61 1.08
CA PRO A 18 39.57 -24.05 2.39
C PRO A 18 39.29 -22.55 2.53
N VAL A 19 38.96 -22.23 3.78
CA VAL A 19 39.19 -20.97 4.49
C VAL A 19 40.37 -20.18 3.90
N PHE A 20 40.10 -19.02 3.30
CA PHE A 20 41.05 -17.91 3.31
C PHE A 20 40.58 -16.89 4.34
N ALA A 21 40.95 -17.19 5.58
CA ALA A 21 41.02 -16.23 6.66
C ALA A 21 41.94 -15.09 6.20
N ARG A 22 41.37 -13.95 5.82
CA ARG A 22 42.16 -12.72 5.72
C ARG A 22 42.48 -12.30 7.14
N GLN A 23 43.65 -12.70 7.61
CA GLN A 23 44.30 -12.08 8.75
C GLN A 23 44.45 -10.59 8.44
N GLN A 24 43.63 -9.75 9.07
CA GLN A 24 44.08 -8.40 9.43
C GLN A 24 44.48 -8.46 10.89
N ALA A 25 45.78 -8.24 11.07
CA ALA A 25 46.49 -8.28 12.32
C ALA A 25 45.80 -7.43 13.38
N ALA A 26 45.92 -7.91 14.61
CA ALA A 26 45.53 -7.22 15.82
C ALA A 26 46.05 -5.76 15.83
N GLY A 27 45.12 -4.83 15.97
CA GLY A 27 45.37 -3.44 16.32
C GLY A 27 44.35 -3.02 17.37
N SER A 28 44.78 -3.09 18.63
CA SER A 28 44.23 -2.53 19.88
C SER A 28 42.70 -2.36 20.03
N VAL A 29 42.18 -3.13 20.99
CA VAL A 29 41.01 -2.86 21.83
C VAL A 29 40.78 -1.36 22.05
N GLY A 30 39.60 -0.86 21.66
CA GLY A 30 39.14 0.48 21.94
C GLY A 30 37.63 0.60 21.74
N GLU A 31 36.92 0.52 22.87
CA GLU A 31 35.56 1.02 23.13
C GLU A 31 34.34 0.40 22.44
N LEU A 32 33.42 -0.05 23.31
CA LEU A 32 32.03 -0.35 23.00
C LEU A 32 31.38 0.78 22.21
N SER A 33 30.89 0.49 21.01
CA SER A 33 29.82 1.29 20.41
C SER A 33 28.59 0.40 20.26
N SER A 34 27.65 0.60 21.19
CA SER A 34 26.30 0.06 21.18
C SER A 34 25.49 0.72 20.06
N THR A 35 25.68 0.29 18.82
CA THR A 35 24.76 0.61 17.73
C THR A 35 23.95 -0.64 17.37
N PRO A 36 22.63 -0.66 17.63
CA PRO A 36 21.76 -1.69 17.07
C PRO A 36 21.81 -1.60 15.54
N PRO A 37 21.66 -2.71 14.79
CA PRO A 37 21.62 -2.66 13.34
C PRO A 37 20.46 -1.75 12.88
N PRO A 38 20.62 -0.99 11.79
CA PRO A 38 19.61 -0.05 11.34
C PRO A 38 18.37 -0.84 10.90
N ARG A 39 17.36 -0.88 11.77
CA ARG A 39 16.01 -1.35 11.41
C ARG A 39 15.45 -0.40 10.35
N GLU A 40 15.33 -0.92 9.13
CA GLU A 40 14.38 -0.54 8.08
C GLU A 40 14.13 0.96 7.88
N HIS A 41 14.96 1.58 7.04
CA HIS A 41 14.65 2.85 6.37
C HIS A 41 13.49 2.77 5.33
N LEU A 42 12.68 1.70 5.34
CA LEU A 42 11.46 1.62 4.54
C LEU A 42 10.35 2.55 5.07
N ALA A 43 10.43 3.00 6.32
CA ALA A 43 9.48 3.94 6.91
C ALA A 43 9.62 5.38 6.37
N ASN A 44 10.64 5.67 5.55
CA ASN A 44 10.75 6.94 4.81
C ASN A 44 10.09 6.87 3.42
N SER A 45 9.12 5.97 3.26
CA SER A 45 8.15 6.00 2.16
C SER A 45 7.35 7.31 2.28
N ARG A 46 7.65 8.28 1.40
CA ARG A 46 6.82 9.48 1.20
C ARG A 46 5.38 9.01 1.05
N ALA A 47 4.57 9.23 2.09
CA ALA A 47 3.18 8.82 2.08
C ALA A 47 2.50 9.34 0.81
N LEU A 48 1.68 8.50 0.17
CA LEU A 48 1.05 8.84 -1.11
C LEU A 48 0.33 10.19 -0.98
N PRO A 49 0.73 11.25 -1.72
CA PRO A 49 0.05 12.53 -1.66
C PRO A 49 -1.41 12.38 -2.11
N LEU A 50 -2.34 13.06 -1.45
CA LEU A 50 -3.77 12.98 -1.81
C LEU A 50 -3.99 13.36 -3.28
N SER A 51 -3.35 14.43 -3.75
CA SER A 51 -3.44 14.88 -5.15
C SER A 51 -3.05 13.79 -6.16
N ARG A 52 -2.02 13.00 -5.86
CA ARG A 52 -1.59 11.89 -6.72
C ARG A 52 -2.62 10.77 -6.74
N LEU A 53 -3.22 10.46 -5.60
CA LEU A 53 -4.30 9.47 -5.52
C LEU A 53 -5.54 9.95 -6.30
N LEU A 54 -5.93 11.22 -6.14
CA LEU A 54 -7.06 11.80 -6.87
C LEU A 54 -6.86 11.80 -8.39
N GLY A 55 -5.63 12.07 -8.85
CA GLY A 55 -5.28 11.93 -10.27
C GLY A 55 -5.51 10.52 -10.82
N LEU A 56 -5.24 9.47 -10.02
CA LEU A 56 -5.58 8.09 -10.38
C LEU A 56 -7.10 7.85 -10.35
N CYS A 57 -7.77 8.38 -9.33
CA CYS A 57 -9.20 8.19 -9.11
C CYS A 57 -10.09 8.89 -10.15
N GLY A 58 -9.57 9.90 -10.87
CA GLY A 58 -10.26 10.52 -12.00
C GLY A 58 -10.63 9.53 -13.12
N GLU A 59 -9.90 8.43 -13.22
CA GLU A 59 -10.14 7.38 -14.24
C GLU A 59 -11.20 6.35 -13.81
N VAL A 60 -11.64 6.32 -12.54
CA VAL A 60 -12.62 5.33 -12.04
C VAL A 60 -13.99 5.46 -12.73
N LYS A 61 -14.45 6.69 -12.99
CA LYS A 61 -15.71 6.91 -13.72
C LYS A 61 -15.64 6.35 -15.14
N LYS A 62 -14.50 6.52 -15.81
CA LYS A 62 -14.28 5.99 -17.17
C LYS A 62 -14.15 4.47 -17.16
N LEU A 63 -13.55 3.89 -16.11
CA LEU A 63 -13.46 2.44 -15.92
C LEU A 63 -14.84 1.78 -15.88
N ILE A 64 -15.80 2.35 -15.15
CA ILE A 64 -17.19 1.85 -15.08
C ILE A 64 -17.87 1.88 -16.46
N VAL A 65 -17.64 2.95 -17.24
CA VAL A 65 -18.18 3.05 -18.61
C VAL A 65 -17.53 2.02 -19.52
N LEU A 66 -16.21 1.86 -19.44
CA LEU A 66 -15.45 0.92 -20.25
C LEU A 66 -15.87 -0.53 -19.97
N GLU A 67 -16.12 -0.89 -18.71
CA GLU A 67 -16.60 -2.22 -18.33
C GLU A 67 -17.89 -2.60 -19.06
N ARG A 68 -18.81 -1.63 -19.26
CA ARG A 68 -20.07 -1.84 -19.99
C ARG A 68 -19.87 -2.01 -21.50
N GLN A 69 -18.76 -1.52 -22.04
CA GLN A 69 -18.42 -1.57 -23.47
C GLN A 69 -17.49 -2.75 -23.82
N LEU A 70 -17.13 -3.57 -22.84
CA LEU A 70 -16.26 -4.73 -23.07
C LEU A 70 -16.90 -5.68 -24.08
N GLY A 71 -16.19 -5.94 -25.17
CA GLY A 71 -16.65 -6.79 -26.27
C GLY A 71 -17.37 -6.07 -27.42
N GLU A 72 -17.69 -4.78 -27.29
CA GLU A 72 -18.31 -4.00 -28.37
C GLU A 72 -17.29 -3.51 -29.41
N ARG A 73 -16.03 -3.33 -28.99
CA ARG A 73 -14.90 -2.91 -29.83
C ARG A 73 -13.57 -3.43 -29.28
N PRO A 74 -12.50 -3.49 -30.10
CA PRO A 74 -11.15 -3.73 -29.59
C PRO A 74 -10.74 -2.69 -28.55
N LEU A 75 -9.96 -3.14 -27.56
CA LEU A 75 -9.37 -2.25 -26.56
C LEU A 75 -8.25 -1.41 -27.18
N THR A 76 -8.24 -0.13 -26.85
CA THR A 76 -7.19 0.83 -27.20
C THR A 76 -6.18 0.94 -26.07
N GLN A 77 -5.04 1.59 -26.36
CA GLN A 77 -4.05 1.89 -25.33
C GLN A 77 -4.60 2.78 -24.21
N ASP A 78 -5.51 3.70 -24.55
CA ASP A 78 -6.16 4.58 -23.58
C ASP A 78 -7.09 3.79 -22.64
N ASP A 79 -7.80 2.79 -23.16
CA ASP A 79 -8.64 1.91 -22.33
C ASP A 79 -7.79 1.15 -21.30
N ILE A 80 -6.63 0.65 -21.71
CA ILE A 80 -5.69 -0.04 -20.82
C ILE A 80 -5.19 0.92 -19.72
N HIS A 81 -4.89 2.18 -20.09
CA HIS A 81 -4.48 3.21 -19.13
C HIS A 81 -5.58 3.52 -18.11
N VAL A 82 -6.83 3.66 -18.58
CA VAL A 82 -8.03 3.85 -17.73
C VAL A 82 -8.15 2.69 -16.73
N VAL A 83 -8.07 1.44 -17.21
CA VAL A 83 -8.13 0.25 -16.35
C VAL A 83 -7.01 0.25 -15.32
N SER A 84 -5.77 0.50 -15.75
CA SER A 84 -4.60 0.54 -14.87
C SER A 84 -4.79 1.58 -13.75
N ASN A 85 -5.15 2.81 -14.10
CA ASN A 85 -5.20 3.90 -13.12
C ASN A 85 -6.42 3.80 -12.21
N GLY A 86 -7.59 3.45 -12.76
CA GLY A 86 -8.78 3.19 -11.96
C GLY A 86 -8.56 2.07 -10.95
N THR A 87 -7.95 0.96 -11.38
CA THR A 87 -7.63 -0.17 -10.49
C THR A 87 -6.61 0.23 -9.42
N LYS A 88 -5.57 1.00 -9.77
CA LYS A 88 -4.60 1.52 -8.78
C LYS A 88 -5.25 2.40 -7.73
N CYS A 89 -6.18 3.28 -8.13
CA CYS A 89 -6.96 4.07 -7.18
C CYS A 89 -7.76 3.16 -6.24
N LEU A 90 -8.57 2.26 -6.78
CA LEU A 90 -9.43 1.36 -5.98
C LEU A 90 -8.62 0.49 -5.01
N ALA A 91 -7.50 -0.06 -5.46
CA ALA A 91 -6.63 -0.86 -4.61
C ALA A 91 -5.98 0.00 -3.51
N ALA A 92 -5.52 1.21 -3.83
CA ALA A 92 -4.93 2.11 -2.85
C ALA A 92 -5.96 2.57 -1.81
N THR A 93 -7.17 2.92 -2.22
CA THR A 93 -8.23 3.37 -1.30
C THR A 93 -8.70 2.24 -0.40
N ALA A 94 -8.92 1.04 -0.93
CA ALA A 94 -9.27 -0.15 -0.15
C ALA A 94 -8.17 -0.48 0.87
N SER A 95 -6.89 -0.43 0.46
CA SER A 95 -5.76 -0.66 1.35
C SER A 95 -5.70 0.36 2.50
N ILE A 96 -5.97 1.65 2.23
CA ILE A 96 -6.02 2.70 3.26
C ILE A 96 -7.19 2.45 4.23
N PHE A 97 -8.39 2.16 3.72
CA PHE A 97 -9.54 1.88 4.58
C PHE A 97 -9.32 0.66 5.47
N GLU A 98 -8.78 -0.41 4.91
CA GLU A 98 -8.48 -1.62 5.66
C GLU A 98 -7.40 -1.37 6.72
N THR A 99 -6.34 -0.64 6.38
CA THR A 99 -5.33 -0.23 7.35
C THR A 99 -5.95 0.56 8.49
N ILE A 100 -6.84 1.51 8.19
CA ILE A 100 -7.54 2.29 9.21
C ILE A 100 -8.40 1.38 10.11
N ARG A 101 -9.15 0.43 9.53
CA ARG A 101 -9.99 -0.53 10.29
C ARG A 101 -9.16 -1.41 11.22
N VAL A 102 -8.05 -1.96 10.73
CA VAL A 102 -7.16 -2.85 11.49
C VAL A 102 -6.41 -2.10 12.59
N MET A 103 -5.95 -0.88 12.31
CA MET A 103 -5.16 -0.10 13.27
C MET A 103 -6.02 0.63 14.31
N ALA A 104 -7.29 0.96 14.00
CA ALA A 104 -8.18 1.66 14.91
C ALA A 104 -8.32 1.03 16.32
N PRO A 105 -8.46 -0.30 16.50
CA PRO A 105 -8.53 -0.91 17.84
C PRO A 105 -7.17 -1.01 18.54
N LEU A 106 -6.06 -0.93 17.82
CA LEU A 106 -4.70 -1.07 18.38
C LEU A 106 -4.21 0.21 19.04
N TYR A 107 -4.64 1.36 18.55
CA TYR A 107 -4.39 2.65 19.18
C TYR A 107 -5.54 2.93 20.16
N GLN A 108 -5.25 2.92 21.46
CA GLN A 108 -6.21 3.20 22.54
C GLN A 108 -6.89 4.58 22.43
N GLU A 109 -6.37 5.45 21.55
CA GLU A 109 -7.07 6.62 21.02
C GLU A 109 -7.89 6.18 19.80
N ARG A 110 -9.22 6.17 19.91
CA ARG A 110 -10.12 5.89 18.78
C ARG A 110 -9.81 6.85 17.63
N LEU A 111 -8.91 6.46 16.73
CA LEU A 111 -8.50 7.28 15.58
C LEU A 111 -9.73 7.63 14.74
N VAL A 112 -10.69 6.70 14.65
CA VAL A 112 -11.98 6.82 13.98
C VAL A 112 -13.04 5.95 14.69
N CYS A 113 -14.33 6.26 14.52
CA CYS A 113 -15.46 5.47 15.05
C CYS A 113 -16.37 4.93 13.94
N MET A 114 -15.77 4.51 12.84
CA MET A 114 -16.49 3.94 11.70
C MET A 114 -17.16 2.61 12.09
N PRO A 115 -18.47 2.43 11.87
CA PRO A 115 -19.17 1.19 12.20
C PRO A 115 -18.72 0.03 11.30
N SER A 116 -18.90 -1.20 11.79
CA SER A 116 -18.68 -2.39 10.97
C SER A 116 -19.71 -2.48 9.84
N GLY A 117 -19.30 -3.02 8.70
CA GLY A 117 -20.18 -3.23 7.54
C GLY A 117 -20.30 -2.05 6.57
N VAL A 118 -19.64 -0.92 6.81
CA VAL A 118 -19.54 0.17 5.81
C VAL A 118 -18.70 -0.30 4.62
N LYS A 119 -19.26 -0.23 3.41
CA LYS A 119 -18.61 -0.64 2.18
C LYS A 119 -17.55 0.38 1.74
N ASP A 120 -16.44 -0.12 1.18
CA ASP A 120 -15.36 0.73 0.65
C ASP A 120 -15.84 1.68 -0.44
N GLN A 121 -16.82 1.24 -1.25
CA GLN A 121 -17.41 2.06 -2.30
C GLN A 121 -18.13 3.29 -1.73
N ASP A 122 -18.95 3.10 -0.69
CA ASP A 122 -19.71 4.18 -0.04
C ASP A 122 -18.76 5.20 0.61
N LEU A 123 -17.68 4.70 1.23
CA LEU A 123 -16.63 5.55 1.80
C LEU A 123 -15.89 6.35 0.73
N LEU A 124 -15.52 5.70 -0.37
CA LEU A 124 -14.82 6.35 -1.47
C LEU A 124 -15.70 7.44 -2.11
N GLU A 125 -16.95 7.13 -2.40
CA GLU A 125 -17.90 8.10 -2.99
C GLU A 125 -18.12 9.29 -2.04
N GLY A 126 -18.41 9.02 -0.77
CA GLY A 126 -18.63 10.07 0.22
C GLY A 126 -17.37 10.93 0.46
N MET A 127 -16.19 10.32 0.42
CA MET A 127 -14.91 11.04 0.53
C MET A 127 -14.66 11.93 -0.68
N LEU A 128 -14.86 11.43 -1.90
CA LEU A 128 -14.68 12.22 -3.13
C LEU A 128 -15.62 13.42 -3.14
N LYS A 129 -16.90 13.21 -2.78
CA LYS A 129 -17.87 14.30 -2.64
C LYS A 129 -17.43 15.34 -1.60
N TRP A 130 -16.92 14.88 -0.45
CA TRP A 130 -16.42 15.80 0.57
C TRP A 130 -15.22 16.61 0.09
N LEU A 131 -14.29 16.00 -0.64
CA LEU A 131 -13.13 16.69 -1.21
C LEU A 131 -13.54 17.73 -2.27
N GLU A 132 -14.53 17.43 -3.11
CA GLU A 132 -15.12 18.40 -4.04
C GLU A 132 -15.74 19.60 -3.28
N ASP A 133 -16.38 19.36 -2.14
CA ASP A 133 -16.90 20.44 -1.29
C ASP A 133 -15.77 21.25 -0.64
N GLN A 134 -14.66 20.63 -0.25
CA GLN A 134 -13.49 21.35 0.29
C GLN A 134 -12.83 22.25 -0.76
N ASP A 135 -12.69 21.76 -2.00
CA ASP A 135 -12.17 22.53 -3.14
C ASP A 135 -13.03 23.76 -3.41
N ARG A 136 -14.37 23.58 -3.48
CA ARG A 136 -15.32 24.69 -3.67
C ARG A 136 -15.26 25.74 -2.56
N GLN A 137 -14.92 25.33 -1.34
CA GLN A 137 -14.76 26.21 -0.18
C GLN A 137 -13.37 26.86 -0.10
N GLY A 138 -12.45 26.54 -1.00
CA GLY A 138 -11.08 27.05 -1.01
C GLY A 138 -10.22 26.49 0.14
N ASN A 139 -10.56 25.32 0.69
CA ASN A 139 -9.78 24.71 1.76
C ASN A 139 -8.61 23.88 1.19
N ASP A 140 -7.62 24.56 0.64
CA ASP A 140 -6.47 23.92 -0.04
C ASP A 140 -5.58 23.09 0.90
N ALA A 141 -5.68 23.30 2.21
CA ALA A 141 -4.87 22.62 3.21
C ALA A 141 -5.08 21.10 3.18
N ILE A 142 -6.29 20.63 2.86
CA ILE A 142 -6.60 19.20 2.79
C ILE A 142 -5.83 18.49 1.68
N PHE A 143 -5.61 19.16 0.55
CA PHE A 143 -4.93 18.58 -0.62
C PHE A 143 -3.42 18.46 -0.46
N ARG A 144 -2.85 19.11 0.58
CA ARG A 144 -1.44 18.98 0.96
C ARG A 144 -1.17 17.79 1.87
N LEU A 145 -2.22 17.15 2.39
CA LEU A 145 -2.09 15.97 3.24
C LEU A 145 -1.69 14.73 2.43
N SER A 146 -1.13 13.75 3.15
CA SER A 146 -1.08 12.39 2.62
C SER A 146 -2.49 11.81 2.52
N ALA A 147 -2.70 10.88 1.59
CA ALA A 147 -3.98 10.21 1.41
C ALA A 147 -4.49 9.58 2.73
N PRO A 148 -3.70 8.81 3.51
CA PRO A 148 -4.18 8.28 4.79
C PRO A 148 -4.67 9.35 5.77
N GLN A 149 -3.97 10.49 5.88
CA GLN A 149 -4.38 11.57 6.77
C GLN A 149 -5.69 12.23 6.32
N ALA A 150 -5.85 12.48 5.02
CA ALA A 150 -7.08 13.02 4.47
C ALA A 150 -8.26 12.06 4.66
N PHE A 151 -8.03 10.76 4.52
CA PHE A 151 -9.05 9.72 4.76
C PHE A 151 -9.45 9.67 6.23
N ILE A 152 -8.50 9.73 7.17
CA ILE A 152 -8.81 9.81 8.61
C ILE A 152 -9.64 11.07 8.92
N ALA A 153 -9.28 12.22 8.33
CA ALA A 153 -10.04 13.46 8.51
C ALA A 153 -11.48 13.34 7.99
N TYR A 154 -11.67 12.73 6.82
CA TYR A 154 -13.00 12.42 6.28
C TYR A 154 -13.80 11.51 7.23
N ILE A 155 -13.22 10.38 7.63
CA ILE A 155 -13.92 9.38 8.44
C ILE A 155 -14.32 9.97 9.80
N ARG A 156 -13.47 10.79 10.44
CA ARG A 156 -13.82 11.48 11.69
C ARG A 156 -15.01 12.42 11.53
N LYS A 157 -15.12 13.09 10.38
CA LYS A 157 -16.25 13.97 10.06
C LYS A 157 -17.52 13.15 9.79
N ALA A 158 -17.41 12.08 9.01
CA ALA A 158 -18.54 11.25 8.59
C ALA A 158 -19.08 10.37 9.72
N TYR A 159 -18.21 9.88 10.60
CA TYR A 159 -18.50 8.97 11.71
C TYR A 159 -17.87 9.52 13.00
N PRO A 160 -18.42 10.61 13.56
CA PRO A 160 -17.90 11.18 14.78
C PRO A 160 -18.04 10.17 15.93
N CYS A 161 -16.98 10.06 16.73
CA CYS A 161 -17.02 9.28 17.96
C CYS A 161 -17.95 9.97 18.96
N THR A 162 -19.11 9.38 19.26
CA THR A 162 -19.91 9.80 20.41
C THR A 162 -19.19 9.39 21.68
N THR A 163 -18.79 10.36 22.50
CA THR A 163 -18.38 10.08 23.88
C THR A 163 -19.61 9.66 24.66
N GLY A 164 -19.76 8.36 24.92
CA GLY A 164 -20.76 7.82 25.84
C GLY A 164 -21.59 6.68 25.26
N GLU A 165 -21.08 5.46 25.41
CA GLU A 165 -21.65 4.43 26.32
C GLU A 165 -20.47 3.73 27.02
#